data_AF-A0A8C8SBT0-F1
#
_entry.id   AF-A0A8C8SBT0-F1
#
_cell.length_a   1.000
_cell.length_b   1.000
_cell.length_c   1.000
_cell.angle_alpha   90.00
_cell.angle_beta   90.00
_cell.angle_gamma   90.00
#
_symmetry.space_group_name_H-M   'P 1'
#
loop_
_entity.id
_entity.type
_entity.pdbx_description
1 polymer ?
#
loop_
_entity_poly.entity_id
_entity_poly.type
_entity_poly.pdbx_seq_one_letter_code
_entity_poly.pdbx_strand_id
1 'polypeptide(L)'
;MGPVQEDAREESVILISDDESESPTGNSVVLVELLEKSIAEENKTEEVVDEESQLVVTFCKQGKVMPHARYDCMIHPFERAECETCSPLENNASICDQCYCYICDKLASECRDWTAPSHSHCNAHNKSKFWKDQRDVALAGILVMFNFELTDIDADLRHGGSLLVKFVHELAVEYNKYLVGERVPPNSHECFCVPKRRPGQCNICRQRHMEVMYRYSDIFELVTAFLNQAEKENPKAAAIMLLG
;
A
#
# COMPACT_ATOMS: atom_id res chain seq x y z
N MET A 1 -48.87 -27.53 22.23
CA MET A 1 -47.77 -26.94 23.02
C MET A 1 -46.53 -27.00 22.16
N GLY A 2 -45.99 -25.83 21.79
CA GLY A 2 -44.75 -25.66 21.05
C GLY A 2 -44.93 -25.01 19.68
N PRO A 3 -44.79 -23.67 19.55
CA PRO A 3 -44.38 -23.05 18.31
C PRO A 3 -42.85 -22.99 18.25
N VAL A 4 -42.35 -23.20 17.04
CA VAL A 4 -40.96 -23.12 16.59
C VAL A 4 -40.48 -21.67 16.73
N GLN A 5 -39.35 -21.46 17.42
CA GLN A 5 -38.68 -20.15 17.48
C GLN A 5 -37.97 -19.87 16.16
N GLU A 6 -38.39 -18.80 15.50
CA GLU A 6 -37.67 -18.14 14.40
C GLU A 6 -36.45 -17.41 14.97
N ASP A 7 -35.27 -17.67 14.39
CA ASP A 7 -34.04 -16.90 14.61
C ASP A 7 -34.24 -15.45 14.13
N ALA A 8 -34.62 -14.56 15.04
CA ALA A 8 -34.55 -13.13 14.82
C ALA A 8 -33.08 -12.69 14.97
N ARG A 9 -32.45 -12.35 13.84
CA ARG A 9 -31.16 -11.64 13.83
C ARG A 9 -31.38 -10.26 14.43
N GLU A 10 -30.82 -10.01 15.61
CA GLU A 10 -30.83 -8.69 16.23
C GLU A 10 -29.96 -7.72 15.41
N GLU A 11 -30.64 -6.79 14.74
CA GLU A 11 -30.05 -5.69 13.99
C GLU A 11 -29.69 -4.58 14.99
N SER A 12 -28.41 -4.48 15.37
CA SER A 12 -27.94 -3.41 16.25
C SER A 12 -27.79 -2.11 15.45
N VAL A 13 -28.85 -1.29 15.43
CA VAL A 13 -28.84 0.06 14.84
C VAL A 13 -28.38 1.05 15.90
N ILE A 14 -27.24 1.71 15.68
CA ILE A 14 -26.76 2.80 16.53
C ILE A 14 -27.42 4.10 16.07
N LEU A 15 -28.36 4.61 16.87
CA LEU A 15 -28.95 5.94 16.66
C LEU A 15 -28.15 6.97 17.48
N ILE A 16 -27.42 7.85 16.79
CA ILE A 16 -26.76 8.99 17.41
C ILE A 16 -27.71 10.18 17.29
N SER A 17 -28.29 10.61 18.42
CA SER A 17 -29.03 11.87 18.50
C SER A 17 -28.02 13.00 18.68
N ASP A 18 -27.94 13.88 17.69
CA ASP A 18 -27.18 15.12 17.74
C ASP A 18 -28.06 16.18 18.44
N ASP A 19 -27.84 16.40 19.74
CA ASP A 19 -28.47 17.50 20.48
C ASP A 19 -27.42 18.22 21.33
N GLU A 20 -26.92 19.32 20.80
CA GLU A 20 -26.12 20.33 21.48
C GLU A 20 -27.03 21.11 22.45
N SER A 21 -27.10 20.68 23.71
CA SER A 21 -27.50 21.59 24.79
C SER A 21 -26.84 21.26 26.14
N GLU A 22 -26.19 22.29 26.66
CA GLU A 22 -25.59 22.42 27.99
C GLU A 22 -26.60 22.17 29.12
N SER A 23 -26.36 21.19 30.00
CA SER A 23 -26.42 21.30 31.48
C SER A 23 -26.44 19.92 32.17
N PRO A 24 -26.07 19.83 33.47
CA PRO A 24 -25.50 18.64 34.08
C PRO A 24 -26.53 17.88 34.90
N THR A 25 -26.90 16.66 34.51
CA THR A 25 -27.37 15.64 35.44
C THR A 25 -27.42 14.28 34.77
N GLY A 26 -27.09 13.25 35.56
CA GLY A 26 -26.72 11.92 35.09
C GLY A 26 -27.74 11.18 34.24
N ASN A 27 -27.21 10.35 33.34
CA ASN A 27 -27.68 8.99 33.13
C ASN A 27 -26.51 8.13 32.67
N SER A 28 -25.95 7.36 33.61
CA SER A 28 -24.95 6.34 33.33
C SER A 28 -25.67 5.10 32.81
N VAL A 29 -25.39 4.70 31.56
CA VAL A 29 -25.81 3.40 31.03
C VAL A 29 -24.59 2.49 31.09
N VAL A 30 -24.65 1.50 31.98
CA VAL A 30 -23.64 0.44 32.10
C VAL A 30 -24.21 -0.82 31.44
N LEU A 31 -23.60 -1.26 30.34
CA LEU A 31 -23.78 -2.62 29.82
C LEU A 31 -22.64 -3.47 30.36
N VAL A 32 -22.96 -4.38 31.29
CA VAL A 32 -22.04 -5.39 31.81
C VAL A 32 -22.27 -6.68 31.02
N GLU A 33 -21.39 -7.00 30.09
CA GLU A 33 -21.23 -8.38 29.60
C GLU A 33 -20.21 -9.11 30.49
N LEU A 34 -20.71 -9.96 31.39
CA LEU A 34 -19.88 -10.91 32.14
C LEU A 34 -19.50 -12.07 31.21
N LEU A 35 -18.33 -11.97 30.57
CA LEU A 35 -17.68 -13.13 29.97
C LEU A 35 -16.64 -13.66 30.96
N GLU A 36 -17.00 -14.71 31.68
CA GLU A 36 -16.10 -15.46 32.54
C GLU A 36 -14.96 -16.06 31.71
N LYS A 37 -13.75 -15.53 31.88
CA LYS A 37 -12.53 -16.22 31.44
C LYS A 37 -11.49 -16.14 32.55
N SER A 38 -11.02 -17.33 32.92
CA SER A 38 -10.10 -17.69 34.00
C SER A 38 -8.97 -16.69 34.26
N ILE A 39 -8.91 -16.18 35.49
CA ILE A 39 -7.85 -15.31 36.01
C ILE A 39 -6.61 -16.15 36.32
N ALA A 40 -5.49 -15.83 35.68
CA ALA A 40 -4.17 -16.11 36.22
C ALA A 40 -3.75 -14.90 37.06
N GLU A 41 -3.28 -15.16 38.28
CA GLU A 41 -2.89 -14.14 39.27
C GLU A 41 -1.65 -13.36 38.79
N GLU A 42 -1.81 -12.06 38.53
CA GLU A 42 -0.70 -11.11 38.45
C GLU A 42 -0.74 -10.16 39.65
N ASN A 43 0.43 -9.98 40.28
CA ASN A 43 0.66 -9.21 41.50
C ASN A 43 0.11 -7.78 41.41
N LYS A 44 -0.87 -7.45 42.26
CA LYS A 44 -1.36 -6.09 42.48
C LYS A 44 -0.35 -5.29 43.30
N THR A 45 0.17 -4.21 42.74
CA THR A 45 0.76 -3.09 43.49
C THR A 45 -0.31 -2.04 43.70
N GLU A 46 -0.72 -1.82 44.95
CA GLU A 46 -1.66 -0.76 45.33
C GLU A 46 -0.89 0.57 45.44
N GLU A 47 -1.16 1.51 44.54
CA GLU A 47 -0.65 2.88 44.62
C GLU A 47 -1.79 3.85 45.02
N VAL A 48 -1.55 4.65 46.06
CA VAL A 48 -2.47 5.69 46.55
C VAL A 48 -2.11 7.01 45.87
N VAL A 49 -3.05 7.58 45.14
CA VAL A 49 -2.82 8.75 44.28
C VAL A 49 -3.16 10.07 45.00
N ASP A 50 -3.98 10.03 46.04
CA ASP A 50 -4.32 11.19 46.87
C ASP A 50 -4.79 10.78 48.28
N GLU A 51 -4.09 11.25 49.33
CA GLU A 51 -4.40 10.96 50.74
C GLU A 51 -5.64 11.73 51.24
N GLU A 52 -5.99 12.86 50.61
CA GLU A 52 -7.08 13.74 51.08
C GLU A 52 -8.45 13.32 50.54
N SER A 53 -8.48 12.68 49.36
CA SER A 53 -9.72 12.20 48.71
C SER A 53 -9.94 10.68 48.80
N GLN A 54 -9.06 9.93 49.47
CA GLN A 54 -9.12 8.45 49.61
C GLN A 54 -9.35 7.73 48.26
N LEU A 55 -8.83 8.30 47.17
CA LEU A 55 -8.94 7.70 45.84
C LEU A 55 -7.86 6.64 45.69
N VAL A 56 -8.29 5.38 45.59
CA VAL A 56 -7.42 4.22 45.37
C VAL A 56 -7.67 3.68 43.96
N VAL A 57 -6.60 3.45 43.20
CA VAL A 57 -6.69 2.76 41.91
C VAL A 57 -6.94 1.28 42.19
N THR A 58 -8.21 0.87 42.18
CA THR A 58 -8.61 -0.52 42.49
C THR A 58 -8.34 -1.50 41.35
N PHE A 59 -8.15 -0.97 40.14
CA PHE A 59 -7.85 -1.73 38.93
C PHE A 59 -7.15 -0.82 37.92
N CYS A 60 -5.97 -1.24 37.46
CA CYS A 60 -5.31 -0.66 36.29
C CYS A 60 -5.11 -1.79 35.29
N LYS A 61 -5.57 -1.58 34.05
CA LYS A 61 -5.26 -2.45 32.93
C LYS A 61 -4.56 -1.63 31.87
N GLN A 62 -3.41 -2.10 31.42
CA GLN A 62 -2.74 -1.47 30.30
C GLN A 62 -3.64 -1.53 29.07
N GLY A 63 -3.96 -0.37 28.51
CA GLY A 63 -4.76 -0.26 27.30
C GLY A 63 -4.04 -0.94 26.12
N LYS A 64 -4.81 -1.56 25.24
CA LYS A 64 -4.26 -2.06 23.97
C LYS A 64 -3.86 -0.85 23.11
N VAL A 65 -2.58 -0.73 22.79
CA VAL A 65 -2.10 0.31 21.86
C VAL A 65 -2.72 0.04 20.50
N MET A 66 -3.44 1.02 19.96
CA MET A 66 -4.06 0.93 18.64
C MET A 66 -3.07 1.39 17.55
N PRO A 67 -3.27 0.99 16.28
CA PRO A 67 -2.48 1.50 15.17
C PRO A 67 -2.51 3.04 15.13
N HIS A 68 -1.33 3.65 15.04
CA HIS A 68 -1.17 5.11 15.04
C HIS A 68 -0.07 5.52 14.06
N ALA A 69 -0.15 6.76 13.58
CA ALA A 69 0.89 7.28 12.70
C ALA A 69 2.18 7.36 13.49
N ARG A 70 3.33 7.11 12.84
CA ARG A 70 4.63 7.19 13.52
C ARG A 70 4.85 8.49 14.30
N TYR A 71 4.38 9.62 13.79
CA TYR A 71 4.54 10.92 14.46
C TYR A 71 3.68 11.10 15.73
N ASP A 72 2.74 10.17 16.00
CA ASP A 72 1.90 10.12 17.20
C ASP A 72 2.37 9.03 18.18
N CYS A 73 3.51 8.38 17.92
CA CYS A 73 4.01 7.30 18.77
C CYS A 73 4.49 7.82 20.13
N MET A 74 3.90 7.30 21.21
CA MET A 74 4.27 7.66 22.59
C MET A 74 5.50 6.91 23.10
N ILE A 75 5.90 5.81 22.42
CA ILE A 75 7.05 4.98 22.81
C ILE A 75 8.34 5.53 22.19
N HIS A 76 8.27 6.01 20.95
CA HIS A 76 9.42 6.53 20.21
C HIS A 76 9.22 8.01 19.88
N PRO A 77 10.01 8.92 20.49
CA PRO A 77 9.94 10.34 20.19
C PRO A 77 10.05 10.63 18.69
N PHE A 78 9.38 11.68 18.23
CA PHE A 78 9.33 12.06 16.82
C PHE A 78 9.85 13.49 16.63
N GLU A 79 10.74 13.67 15.66
CA GLU A 79 11.27 14.96 15.25
C GLU A 79 10.58 15.43 13.96
N ARG A 80 10.04 16.65 13.95
CA ARG A 80 9.31 17.18 12.80
C ARG A 80 10.23 17.99 11.89
N ALA A 81 10.17 17.70 10.59
CA ALA A 81 10.81 18.51 9.56
C ALA A 81 9.94 18.56 8.30
N GLU A 82 10.01 19.68 7.59
CA GLU A 82 9.09 19.95 6.49
C GLU A 82 9.26 19.01 5.30
N CYS A 83 10.48 18.84 4.80
CA CYS A 83 10.76 18.13 3.54
C CYS A 83 12.00 17.22 3.56
N GLU A 84 12.42 16.76 4.75
CA GLU A 84 13.61 15.91 4.86
C GLU A 84 13.34 14.48 4.40
N THR A 85 13.89 14.12 3.25
CA THR A 85 13.67 12.83 2.58
C THR A 85 14.93 11.98 2.46
N CYS A 86 16.11 12.56 2.69
CA CYS A 86 17.38 11.90 2.37
C CYS A 86 17.68 10.74 3.32
N SER A 87 17.40 10.93 4.61
CA SER A 87 17.67 9.96 5.66
C SER A 87 16.73 10.15 6.85
N PRO A 88 16.58 9.14 7.73
CA PRO A 88 15.85 9.31 8.99
C PRO A 88 16.40 10.46 9.82
N LEU A 89 15.50 11.33 10.29
CA LEU A 89 15.82 12.36 11.26
C LEU A 89 15.86 11.78 12.65
N GLU A 90 17.00 11.91 13.33
CA GLU A 90 17.17 11.50 14.72
C GLU A 90 16.62 10.08 14.97
N ASN A 91 15.56 9.96 15.77
CA ASN A 91 14.94 8.69 16.16
C ASN A 91 13.71 8.31 15.32
N ASN A 92 13.43 9.03 14.23
CA ASN A 92 12.23 8.80 13.40
C ASN A 92 12.18 7.38 12.80
N ALA A 93 13.34 6.75 12.56
CA ALA A 93 13.41 5.37 12.10
C ALA A 93 12.84 4.35 13.10
N SER A 94 12.85 4.64 14.41
CA SER A 94 12.40 3.71 15.45
C SER A 94 10.87 3.57 15.42
N ILE A 95 10.36 2.34 15.55
CA ILE A 95 8.92 2.05 15.49
C ILE A 95 8.52 1.11 16.62
N CYS A 96 7.28 1.25 17.09
CA CYS A 96 6.62 0.17 17.83
C CYS A 96 5.78 -0.67 16.87
N ASP A 97 5.27 -1.80 17.35
CA ASP A 97 4.50 -2.76 16.54
C ASP A 97 3.19 -2.20 15.95
N GLN A 98 2.72 -1.06 16.44
CA GLN A 98 1.48 -0.41 16.02
C GLN A 98 1.71 0.88 15.22
N CYS A 99 2.98 1.26 14.98
CA CYS A 99 3.26 2.39 14.10
C CYS A 99 2.85 2.04 12.66
N TYR A 100 2.13 2.93 11.99
CA TYR A 100 1.92 2.88 10.55
C TYR A 100 2.69 3.99 9.83
N CYS A 101 3.04 3.71 8.57
CA CYS A 101 3.67 4.65 7.67
C CYS A 101 2.64 5.65 7.13
N TYR A 102 2.85 6.94 7.40
CA TYR A 102 1.95 8.00 6.94
C TYR A 102 1.85 8.09 5.41
N ILE A 103 2.86 7.69 4.65
CA ILE A 103 2.76 7.76 3.17
C ILE A 103 2.04 6.55 2.59
N CYS A 104 2.34 5.35 3.09
CA CYS A 104 1.84 4.10 2.50
C CYS A 104 0.53 3.57 3.10
N ASP A 105 0.09 4.10 4.24
CA ASP A 105 -1.10 3.64 4.96
C ASP A 105 -1.07 2.15 5.35
N LYS A 106 0.13 1.66 5.71
CA LYS A 106 0.38 0.28 6.19
C LYS A 106 1.32 0.31 7.38
N LEU A 107 1.48 -0.82 8.08
CA LEU A 107 2.43 -0.92 9.18
C LEU A 107 3.82 -0.44 8.77
N ALA A 108 4.48 0.31 9.66
CA ALA A 108 5.80 0.88 9.37
C ALA A 108 6.84 -0.22 9.12
N SER A 109 6.70 -1.37 9.80
CA SER A 109 7.51 -2.57 9.58
C SER A 109 7.35 -3.19 8.18
N GLU A 110 6.24 -2.92 7.49
CA GLU A 110 5.95 -3.40 6.13
C GLU A 110 6.28 -2.35 5.06
N CYS A 111 6.74 -1.17 5.47
CA CYS A 111 7.11 -0.10 4.58
C CYS A 111 8.53 -0.33 4.03
N ARG A 112 8.62 -0.64 2.73
CA ARG A 112 9.89 -0.84 2.04
C ARG A 112 10.73 0.44 1.98
N ASP A 113 10.05 1.58 1.97
CA ASP A 113 10.67 2.90 1.87
C ASP A 113 10.82 3.58 3.24
N TRP A 114 10.67 2.83 4.34
CA TRP A 114 10.67 3.39 5.70
C TRP A 114 11.90 4.27 5.96
N THR A 115 13.08 3.71 5.72
CA THR A 115 14.38 4.39 5.83
C THR A 115 15.12 4.38 4.50
N ALA A 116 14.40 4.35 3.38
CA ALA A 116 15.04 4.33 2.07
C ALA A 116 15.79 5.64 1.83
N PRO A 117 17.04 5.59 1.35
CA PRO A 117 17.77 6.80 0.98
C PRO A 117 16.98 7.62 -0.05
N SER A 118 17.02 8.94 0.06
CA SER A 118 16.31 9.89 -0.83
C SER A 118 14.77 9.83 -0.82
N HIS A 119 14.17 8.92 -0.06
CA HIS A 119 12.72 8.77 0.06
C HIS A 119 12.30 8.14 1.40
N SER A 120 12.89 8.60 2.50
CA SER A 120 12.65 8.05 3.84
C SER A 120 11.26 8.44 4.36
N HIS A 121 10.32 7.49 4.36
CA HIS A 121 8.96 7.73 4.86
C HIS A 121 8.88 7.93 6.38
N CYS A 122 9.88 7.51 7.14
CA CYS A 122 9.87 7.62 8.60
C CYS A 122 9.77 9.06 9.11
N ASN A 123 10.15 10.04 8.28
CA ASN A 123 10.07 11.47 8.61
C ASN A 123 8.70 12.09 8.31
N ALA A 124 7.78 11.34 7.69
CA ALA A 124 6.54 11.89 7.17
C ALA A 124 5.52 12.17 8.28
N HIS A 125 4.87 13.33 8.23
CA HIS A 125 3.84 13.72 9.19
C HIS A 125 2.77 14.65 8.61
N ASN A 126 1.58 14.67 9.24
CA ASN A 126 0.41 15.40 8.75
C ASN A 126 0.45 16.93 8.92
N LYS A 127 1.50 17.49 9.52
CA LYS A 127 1.63 18.95 9.72
C LYS A 127 2.38 19.63 8.59
N SER A 128 3.16 18.89 7.81
CA SER A 128 3.85 19.40 6.63
C SER A 128 2.93 19.35 5.42
N LYS A 129 2.91 20.43 4.63
CA LYS A 129 2.24 20.42 3.33
C LYS A 129 2.94 19.46 2.36
N PHE A 130 4.27 19.44 2.37
CA PHE A 130 5.05 18.56 1.52
C PHE A 130 4.67 17.09 1.73
N TRP A 131 4.60 16.64 2.99
CA TRP A 131 4.24 15.24 3.28
C TRP A 131 2.79 14.90 2.96
N LYS A 132 1.86 15.85 3.10
CA LYS A 132 0.48 15.67 2.63
C LYS A 132 0.43 15.49 1.12
N ASP A 133 1.07 16.38 0.38
CA ASP A 133 1.11 16.31 -1.08
C ASP A 133 1.76 14.98 -1.54
N GLN A 134 2.83 14.51 -0.86
CA GLN A 134 3.44 13.19 -1.13
C GLN A 134 2.49 12.02 -0.81
N ARG A 135 1.76 12.07 0.31
CA ARG A 135 0.74 11.06 0.64
C ARG A 135 -0.36 11.04 -0.41
N ASP A 136 -0.80 12.20 -0.87
CA ASP A 136 -1.88 12.30 -1.84
C ASP A 136 -1.47 11.71 -3.20
N VAL A 137 -0.23 11.98 -3.64
CA VAL A 137 0.34 11.34 -4.83
C VAL A 137 0.45 9.82 -4.63
N ALA A 138 0.90 9.35 -3.47
CA ALA A 138 1.01 7.92 -3.19
C ALA A 138 -0.35 7.21 -3.18
N LEU A 139 -1.40 7.86 -2.65
CA LEU A 139 -2.77 7.33 -2.62
C LEU A 139 -3.45 7.35 -3.99
N ALA A 140 -3.21 8.38 -4.80
CA ALA A 140 -3.69 8.44 -6.18
C ALA A 140 -2.97 7.43 -7.08
N GLY A 141 -1.69 7.17 -6.81
CA GLY A 141 -0.87 6.24 -7.59
C GLY A 141 -0.78 6.68 -9.06
N ILE A 142 -1.00 5.75 -9.98
CA ILE A 142 -0.96 6.05 -11.42
C ILE A 142 -2.03 7.06 -11.85
N LEU A 143 -3.12 7.19 -11.08
CA LEU A 143 -4.24 8.06 -11.44
C LEU A 143 -3.91 9.54 -11.35
N VAL A 144 -2.78 9.89 -10.72
CA VAL A 144 -2.25 11.27 -10.70
C VAL A 144 -2.07 11.84 -12.10
N MET A 145 -1.82 11.00 -13.12
CA MET A 145 -1.66 11.45 -14.51
C MET A 145 -2.95 12.06 -15.10
N PHE A 146 -4.10 11.75 -14.52
CA PHE A 146 -5.41 12.24 -14.96
C PHE A 146 -5.92 13.43 -14.14
N ASN A 147 -5.13 13.91 -13.17
CA ASN A 147 -5.47 15.04 -12.30
C ASN A 147 -6.79 14.87 -11.51
N PHE A 148 -7.09 13.65 -11.06
CA PHE A 148 -8.22 13.42 -10.15
C PHE A 148 -7.92 13.95 -8.74
N GLU A 149 -8.93 14.52 -8.10
CA GLU A 149 -8.89 14.72 -6.65
C GLU A 149 -9.10 13.37 -5.94
N LEU A 150 -8.49 13.17 -4.77
CA LEU A 150 -8.59 11.91 -4.03
C LEU A 150 -10.04 11.49 -3.71
N THR A 151 -10.92 12.47 -3.51
CA THR A 151 -12.35 12.26 -3.23
C THR A 151 -13.10 11.71 -4.43
N ASP A 152 -12.60 11.92 -5.65
CA ASP A 152 -13.23 11.43 -6.88
C ASP A 152 -12.79 10.00 -7.22
N ILE A 153 -11.72 9.51 -6.59
CA ILE A 153 -11.13 8.19 -6.86
C ILE A 153 -11.95 7.10 -6.15
N ASP A 154 -12.95 6.59 -6.86
CA ASP A 154 -13.75 5.44 -6.44
C ASP A 154 -13.09 4.08 -6.77
N ALA A 155 -13.78 3.00 -6.41
CA ALA A 155 -13.29 1.64 -6.60
C ALA A 155 -13.07 1.26 -8.08
N ASP A 156 -13.89 1.80 -9.00
CA ASP A 156 -13.79 1.51 -10.43
C ASP A 156 -12.56 2.20 -11.04
N LEU A 157 -12.31 3.46 -10.66
CA LEU A 157 -11.10 4.18 -11.08
C LEU A 157 -9.84 3.52 -10.51
N ARG A 158 -9.86 3.07 -9.23
CA ARG A 158 -8.75 2.30 -8.63
C ARG A 158 -8.49 0.98 -9.37
N HIS A 159 -9.56 0.29 -9.77
CA HIS A 159 -9.45 -0.94 -10.55
C HIS A 159 -8.81 -0.68 -11.92
N GLY A 160 -9.30 0.32 -12.67
CA GLY A 160 -8.70 0.74 -13.94
C GLY A 160 -7.22 1.14 -13.80
N GLY A 161 -6.89 1.90 -12.75
CA GLY A 161 -5.50 2.26 -12.45
C GLY A 161 -4.62 1.05 -12.15
N SER A 162 -5.14 0.06 -11.41
CA SER A 162 -4.41 -1.19 -11.12
C SER A 162 -4.12 -2.00 -12.39
N LEU A 163 -5.07 -2.06 -13.32
CA LEU A 163 -4.88 -2.69 -14.63
C LEU A 163 -3.85 -1.94 -15.48
N LEU A 164 -3.89 -0.60 -15.48
CA LEU A 164 -2.92 0.23 -16.19
C LEU A 164 -1.50 0.05 -15.63
N VAL A 165 -1.32 0.03 -14.30
CA VAL A 165 -0.02 -0.24 -13.66
C VAL A 165 0.52 -1.61 -14.08
N LYS A 166 -0.35 -2.63 -14.12
CA LYS A 166 0.05 -3.97 -14.55
C LYS A 166 0.52 -3.97 -16.01
N PHE A 167 -0.25 -3.33 -16.89
CA PHE A 167 0.10 -3.21 -18.30
C PHE A 167 1.43 -2.47 -18.51
N VAL A 168 1.65 -1.34 -17.84
CA VAL A 168 2.91 -0.57 -17.93
C VAL A 168 4.12 -1.42 -17.53
N HIS A 169 4.00 -2.22 -16.46
CA HIS A 169 5.08 -3.13 -16.06
C HIS A 169 5.35 -4.22 -17.09
N GLU A 170 4.31 -4.87 -17.61
CA GLU A 170 4.44 -5.91 -18.64
C GLU A 170 5.02 -5.31 -19.94
N LEU A 171 4.54 -4.14 -20.34
CA LEU A 171 5.03 -3.42 -21.51
C LEU A 171 6.50 -3.03 -21.35
N ALA A 172 6.91 -2.56 -20.17
CA ALA A 172 8.31 -2.24 -19.92
C ALA A 172 9.21 -3.48 -20.08
N VAL A 173 8.76 -4.66 -19.65
CA VAL A 173 9.51 -5.91 -19.82
C VAL A 173 9.65 -6.27 -21.31
N GLU A 174 8.55 -6.30 -22.06
CA GLU A 174 8.58 -6.64 -23.49
C GLU A 174 9.33 -5.60 -24.33
N TYR A 175 9.17 -4.32 -24.00
CA TYR A 175 9.87 -3.23 -24.67
C TYR A 175 11.38 -3.29 -24.43
N ASN A 176 11.83 -3.63 -23.21
CA ASN A 176 13.25 -3.85 -22.95
C ASN A 176 13.81 -5.04 -23.73
N LYS A 177 13.07 -6.15 -23.84
CA LYS A 177 13.48 -7.29 -24.70
C LYS A 177 13.62 -6.87 -26.16
N TYR A 178 12.67 -6.08 -26.66
CA TYR A 178 12.74 -5.51 -27.99
C TYR A 178 14.00 -4.64 -28.16
N LEU A 179 14.29 -3.72 -27.25
CA LEU A 179 15.48 -2.85 -27.32
C LEU A 179 16.80 -3.63 -27.31
N VAL A 180 16.87 -4.74 -26.58
CA VAL A 180 18.04 -5.65 -26.57
C VAL A 180 18.19 -6.36 -27.92
N GLY A 181 17.07 -6.73 -28.54
CA GLY A 181 17.02 -7.45 -29.81
C GLY A 181 17.45 -8.92 -29.70
N GLU A 182 16.97 -9.74 -30.62
CA GLU A 182 17.33 -11.16 -30.71
C GLU A 182 18.57 -11.32 -31.58
N ARG A 183 19.61 -11.98 -31.05
CA ARG A 183 20.81 -12.31 -31.84
C ARG A 183 20.53 -13.56 -32.66
N VAL A 184 20.36 -13.38 -33.96
CA VAL A 184 20.12 -14.49 -34.89
C VAL A 184 21.33 -14.71 -35.80
N PRO A 185 21.63 -15.97 -36.14
CA PRO A 185 22.60 -16.24 -37.17
C PRO A 185 22.03 -15.81 -38.53
N PRO A 186 22.84 -15.19 -39.40
CA PRO A 186 22.41 -14.78 -40.71
C PRO A 186 22.12 -16.01 -41.57
N ASN A 187 21.02 -15.93 -42.32
CA ASN A 187 20.54 -17.02 -43.15
C ASN A 187 21.39 -17.27 -44.41
N SER A 188 22.28 -16.35 -44.80
CA SER A 188 22.92 -16.35 -46.12
C SER A 188 24.43 -16.08 -46.16
N HIS A 189 25.13 -15.98 -45.03
CA HIS A 189 26.57 -15.66 -45.07
C HIS A 189 27.44 -16.86 -45.51
N GLU A 190 28.17 -16.69 -46.62
CA GLU A 190 29.18 -17.64 -47.08
C GLU A 190 30.37 -17.69 -46.13
N CYS A 191 30.79 -18.91 -45.78
CA CYS A 191 31.90 -19.13 -44.88
C CYS A 191 33.25 -19.12 -45.63
N PHE A 192 34.16 -18.23 -45.23
CA PHE A 192 35.53 -18.18 -45.74
C PHE A 192 36.55 -18.90 -44.83
N CYS A 193 36.13 -19.54 -43.74
CA CYS A 193 37.02 -20.33 -42.89
C CYS A 193 37.53 -21.59 -43.60
N VAL A 194 38.68 -22.11 -43.15
CA VAL A 194 39.23 -23.39 -43.63
C VAL A 194 39.09 -24.45 -42.52
N PRO A 195 38.43 -25.60 -42.78
CA PRO A 195 37.75 -25.98 -44.02
C PRO A 195 36.43 -25.23 -44.22
N LYS A 196 36.08 -24.93 -45.49
CA LYS A 196 34.81 -24.26 -45.84
C LYS A 196 33.63 -25.15 -45.43
N ARG A 197 32.72 -24.60 -44.62
CA ARG A 197 31.45 -25.26 -44.25
C ARG A 197 30.27 -24.52 -44.87
N ARG A 198 29.12 -25.19 -44.99
CA ARG A 198 27.89 -24.54 -45.50
C ARG A 198 27.46 -23.39 -44.57
N PRO A 199 26.70 -22.39 -45.07
CA PRO A 199 26.12 -21.33 -44.25
C PRO A 199 25.46 -21.89 -42.98
N GLY A 200 25.68 -21.25 -41.83
CA GLY A 200 25.17 -21.70 -40.52
C GLY A 200 25.89 -22.90 -39.88
N GLN A 201 26.78 -23.61 -40.58
CA GLN A 201 27.46 -24.82 -40.06
C GLN A 201 28.88 -24.57 -39.51
N CYS A 202 29.40 -23.34 -39.63
CA CYS A 202 30.69 -22.95 -39.06
C CYS A 202 30.47 -22.19 -37.75
N ASN A 203 30.88 -22.76 -36.61
CA ASN A 203 30.73 -22.11 -35.30
C ASN A 203 31.46 -20.76 -35.20
N ILE A 204 32.60 -20.61 -35.87
CA ILE A 204 33.38 -19.36 -35.89
C ILE A 204 32.62 -18.26 -36.64
N CYS A 205 32.11 -18.56 -37.85
CA CYS A 205 31.32 -17.61 -38.61
C CYS A 205 29.97 -17.32 -37.94
N ARG A 206 29.34 -18.33 -37.34
CA ARG A 206 28.06 -18.17 -36.61
C ARG A 206 28.17 -17.22 -35.43
N GLN A 207 29.31 -17.21 -34.72
CA GLN A 207 29.55 -16.29 -33.61
C GLN A 207 29.97 -14.89 -34.08
N ARG A 208 30.70 -14.79 -35.19
CA ARG A 208 31.23 -13.51 -35.72
C ARG A 208 30.21 -12.74 -36.56
N HIS A 209 29.34 -13.44 -37.26
CA HIS A 209 28.25 -12.87 -38.03
C HIS A 209 26.97 -13.16 -37.27
N MET A 210 26.65 -12.35 -36.27
CA MET A 210 25.32 -12.34 -35.67
C MET A 210 24.65 -11.05 -36.08
N GLU A 211 23.39 -11.15 -36.50
CA GLU A 211 22.55 -9.99 -36.75
C GLU A 211 21.63 -9.81 -35.54
N VAL A 212 21.31 -8.55 -35.23
CA VAL A 212 20.33 -8.22 -34.21
C VAL A 212 19.00 -7.99 -34.91
N MET A 213 18.04 -8.86 -34.61
CA MET A 213 16.68 -8.76 -35.12
C MET A 213 15.75 -8.21 -34.04
N TYR A 214 14.98 -7.20 -34.41
CA TYR A 214 14.03 -6.52 -33.54
C TYR A 214 12.62 -7.03 -33.86
N ARG A 215 12.01 -7.75 -32.92
CA ARG A 215 10.64 -8.28 -33.07
C ARG A 215 9.66 -7.44 -32.27
N TYR A 216 8.78 -6.72 -32.97
CA TYR A 216 7.74 -5.91 -32.34
C TYR A 216 6.44 -6.69 -32.09
N SER A 217 6.36 -7.95 -32.52
CA SER A 217 5.15 -8.80 -32.40
C SER A 217 4.64 -8.87 -30.97
N ASP A 218 5.54 -9.09 -30.01
CA ASP A 218 5.17 -9.38 -28.63
C ASP A 218 4.60 -8.12 -27.95
N ILE A 219 5.16 -6.94 -28.28
CA ILE A 219 4.63 -5.64 -27.85
C ILE A 219 3.25 -5.40 -28.49
N PHE A 220 3.11 -5.65 -29.78
CA PHE A 220 1.86 -5.46 -30.51
C PHE A 220 0.73 -6.34 -29.95
N GLU A 221 1.02 -7.62 -29.69
CA GLU A 221 0.09 -8.57 -29.08
C GLU A 221 -0.31 -8.12 -27.66
N LEU A 222 0.66 -7.67 -26.85
CA LEU A 222 0.39 -7.18 -25.50
C LEU A 222 -0.53 -5.95 -25.51
N VAL A 223 -0.23 -4.95 -26.34
CA VAL A 223 -1.07 -3.74 -26.48
C VAL A 223 -2.47 -4.11 -26.98
N THR A 224 -2.57 -4.99 -27.97
CA THR A 224 -3.85 -5.43 -28.51
C THR A 224 -4.68 -6.16 -27.46
N ALA A 225 -4.06 -7.04 -26.66
CA ALA A 225 -4.73 -7.73 -25.56
C ALA A 225 -5.24 -6.76 -24.50
N PHE A 226 -4.45 -5.74 -24.15
CA PHE A 226 -4.84 -4.70 -23.20
C PHE A 226 -6.04 -3.87 -23.69
N LEU A 227 -6.03 -3.43 -24.95
CA LEU A 227 -7.15 -2.70 -25.55
C LEU A 227 -8.42 -3.55 -25.61
N ASN A 228 -8.31 -4.82 -26.01
CA ASN A 228 -9.43 -5.77 -25.99
C ASN A 228 -9.96 -6.07 -24.58
N GLN A 229 -9.12 -5.95 -23.56
CA GLN A 229 -9.55 -6.06 -22.17
C GLN A 229 -10.35 -4.82 -21.77
N ALA A 230 -9.88 -3.62 -22.11
CA ALA A 230 -10.55 -2.37 -21.77
C ALA A 230 -12.01 -2.33 -22.29
N GLU A 231 -12.28 -2.88 -23.49
CA GLU A 231 -13.63 -2.99 -24.04
C GLU A 231 -14.62 -3.82 -23.20
N LYS A 232 -14.12 -4.66 -22.28
CA LYS A 232 -14.92 -5.55 -21.43
C LYS A 232 -15.09 -5.02 -20.01
N GLU A 233 -14.34 -3.98 -19.64
CA GLU A 233 -14.40 -3.37 -18.31
C GLU A 233 -15.58 -2.39 -18.20
N ASN A 234 -15.90 -1.97 -16.98
CA ASN A 234 -16.89 -0.92 -16.77
C ASN A 234 -16.39 0.43 -17.36
N PRO A 235 -17.29 1.38 -17.69
CA PRO A 235 -16.93 2.59 -18.40
C PRO A 235 -15.83 3.44 -17.72
N LYS A 236 -15.80 3.49 -16.38
CA LYS A 236 -14.81 4.26 -15.63
C LYS A 236 -13.43 3.59 -15.71
N ALA A 237 -13.36 2.29 -15.43
CA ALA A 237 -12.12 1.53 -15.54
C ALA A 237 -11.58 1.51 -16.98
N ALA A 238 -12.47 1.31 -17.97
CA ALA A 238 -12.13 1.33 -19.38
C ALA A 238 -11.56 2.70 -19.81
N ALA A 239 -12.14 3.82 -19.34
CA ALA A 239 -11.63 5.14 -19.63
C ALA A 239 -10.20 5.35 -19.10
N ILE A 240 -9.90 4.91 -17.88
CA ILE A 240 -8.54 4.94 -17.33
C ILE A 240 -7.57 4.14 -18.19
N MET A 241 -7.96 2.92 -18.59
CA MET A 241 -7.11 2.06 -19.41
C MET A 241 -6.85 2.64 -20.81
N LEU A 242 -7.84 3.28 -21.43
CA LEU A 242 -7.72 3.79 -22.81
C LEU A 242 -7.03 5.15 -22.89
N LEU A 243 -7.09 5.96 -21.82
CA LEU A 243 -6.47 7.28 -21.78
C LEU A 243 -5.02 7.26 -21.29
N GLY A 244 -4.64 6.24 -20.51
CA GLY A 244 -3.27 6.05 -20.00
C GLY A 244 -2.36 5.37 -21.00
#